data_AF-A0A355DTR0-F1
#
_entry.id   AF-A0A355DTR0-F1
#
_cell.length_a   1.000
_cell.length_b   1.000
_cell.length_c   1.000
_cell.angle_alpha   90.00
_cell.angle_beta   90.00
_cell.angle_gamma   90.00
#
_symmetry.space_group_name_H-M   'P 1'
#
loop_
_entity.id
_entity.type
_entity.pdbx_description
1 polymer ?
#
loop_
_entity_poly.entity_id
_entity_poly.type
_entity_poly.pdbx_seq_one_letter_code
_entity_poly.pdbx_strand_id
1 'polypeptide(L)'
;MKPDLISDNKPFVKHSGSWTITITMLTAMIFSGAALYYVFQLQPSESTSSNLVTTPPKMQAVSALGHIRPEGEVISLAAPSALNGLGTSRVSQLLVREGETVTKGQAIAILDNRENLQTAVNLTLEDVKVAQANLAKVKAGATTGELEAQKAAIASLDADMEGQITAQDQTIARLEAEFNNSKIEYQRYHGLFKDGAVTASQLDSKALTMKTTQEQLNEANVNRRRIAATFQQQ
;
A
#
# COMPACT_ATOMS: atom_id res chain seq x y z
N MET A 1 39.35 -60.20 11.85
CA MET A 1 37.88 -60.12 11.79
C MET A 1 37.45 -60.63 10.43
N LYS A 2 36.52 -61.59 10.39
CA LYS A 2 36.71 -62.89 9.68
C LYS A 2 37.85 -63.71 10.31
N PRO A 3 37.85 -65.04 10.21
CA PRO A 3 36.88 -65.92 9.51
C PRO A 3 35.97 -66.66 10.53
N ASP A 4 35.28 -67.80 10.33
CA ASP A 4 35.11 -68.71 9.17
C ASP A 4 33.82 -69.59 9.24
N LEU A 5 33.63 -70.45 8.23
CA LEU A 5 33.01 -71.80 8.22
C LEU A 5 31.67 -72.09 8.92
N ILE A 6 30.64 -72.33 8.09
CA ILE A 6 29.56 -73.29 8.40
C ILE A 6 30.10 -74.70 8.14
N SER A 7 30.09 -75.57 9.14
CA SER A 7 30.37 -77.00 9.00
C SER A 7 29.48 -77.81 9.93
N ASP A 8 29.26 -79.06 9.53
CA ASP A 8 28.70 -80.17 10.30
C ASP A 8 27.23 -80.09 10.72
N ASN A 9 26.48 -81.19 10.70
CA ASN A 9 26.44 -82.36 9.83
C ASN A 9 25.19 -83.16 10.28
N LYS A 10 24.67 -84.01 9.41
CA LYS A 10 23.63 -84.97 9.78
C LYS A 10 24.13 -85.90 10.89
N PRO A 11 23.22 -86.58 11.59
CA PRO A 11 23.56 -87.97 11.86
C PRO A 11 22.40 -88.97 11.78
N PHE A 12 22.77 -90.25 11.60
CA PHE A 12 22.16 -91.46 12.21
C PHE A 12 20.69 -91.80 11.90
N VAL A 13 20.27 -93.06 11.63
CA VAL A 13 20.90 -94.36 11.26
C VAL A 13 19.83 -95.04 10.33
N LYS A 14 20.04 -96.10 9.54
CA LYS A 14 20.52 -97.44 9.92
C LYS A 14 20.82 -98.28 8.66
N HIS A 15 21.91 -99.03 8.74
CA HIS A 15 22.39 -99.96 7.72
C HIS A 15 22.08 -101.41 8.15
N SER A 16 21.66 -102.25 7.20
CA SER A 16 21.82 -103.71 7.18
C SER A 16 21.96 -104.10 5.71
N GLY A 17 23.08 -104.65 5.23
CA GLY A 17 23.84 -105.74 5.84
C GLY A 17 23.09 -107.03 5.49
N SER A 18 23.51 -107.83 4.50
CA SER A 18 24.88 -108.20 4.15
C SER A 18 25.05 -108.52 2.65
N TRP A 19 26.32 -108.73 2.22
CA TRP A 19 26.79 -109.35 0.96
C TRP A 19 27.61 -108.46 0.00
N THR A 20 28.75 -107.92 0.49
CA THR A 20 29.65 -107.03 -0.27
C THR A 20 31.04 -107.60 -0.60
N ILE A 21 31.32 -108.88 -0.31
CA ILE A 21 32.71 -109.39 -0.24
C ILE A 21 33.07 -110.47 -1.31
N THR A 22 32.12 -110.98 -2.09
CA THR A 22 32.41 -112.04 -3.11
C THR A 22 32.24 -111.63 -4.58
N ILE A 23 31.79 -110.40 -4.87
CA ILE A 23 31.51 -109.94 -6.26
C ILE A 23 32.52 -108.88 -6.74
N THR A 24 33.24 -108.23 -5.82
CA THR A 24 34.16 -107.11 -6.08
C THR A 24 35.46 -107.50 -6.80
N MET A 25 35.79 -108.79 -6.91
CA MET A 25 37.04 -109.25 -7.51
C MET A 25 36.91 -109.86 -8.93
N LEU A 26 35.68 -110.16 -9.38
CA LEU A 26 35.43 -110.70 -10.73
C LEU A 26 34.90 -109.65 -11.73
N THR A 27 34.36 -108.53 -11.25
CA THR A 27 33.73 -107.50 -12.10
C THR A 27 34.73 -106.51 -12.71
N ALA A 28 35.89 -106.30 -12.08
CA ALA A 28 36.89 -105.33 -12.54
C ALA A 28 37.53 -105.68 -13.90
N MET A 29 37.50 -106.94 -14.33
CA MET A 29 38.19 -107.40 -15.55
C MET A 29 37.28 -107.48 -16.80
N ILE A 30 35.95 -107.41 -16.62
CA ILE A 30 34.96 -107.44 -17.72
C ILE A 30 34.62 -106.01 -18.20
N PHE A 31 34.69 -105.01 -17.31
CA PHE A 31 34.34 -103.62 -17.61
C PHE A 31 35.26 -102.91 -18.64
N SER A 32 36.49 -103.39 -18.83
CA SER A 32 37.44 -102.80 -19.80
C SER A 32 37.07 -103.09 -21.26
N GLY A 33 36.61 -104.32 -21.57
CA GLY A 33 36.27 -104.73 -22.93
C GLY A 33 34.90 -104.22 -23.42
N ALA A 34 33.93 -104.08 -22.53
CA ALA A 34 32.57 -103.65 -22.87
C ALA A 34 32.48 -102.18 -23.33
N ALA A 35 33.41 -101.33 -22.87
CA ALA A 35 33.40 -99.89 -23.15
C ALA A 35 33.60 -99.55 -24.64
N LEU A 36 34.36 -100.34 -25.39
CA LEU A 36 34.61 -100.10 -26.83
C LEU A 36 33.47 -100.62 -27.73
N TYR A 37 32.76 -101.68 -27.32
CA TYR A 37 31.64 -102.21 -28.10
C TYR A 37 30.39 -101.31 -28.02
N TYR A 38 30.14 -100.71 -26.84
CA TYR A 38 28.96 -99.85 -26.63
C TYR A 38 29.00 -98.55 -27.47
N VAL A 39 30.20 -98.08 -27.83
CA VAL A 39 30.39 -96.87 -28.65
C VAL A 39 30.06 -97.11 -30.14
N PHE A 40 30.11 -98.36 -30.62
CA PHE A 40 29.85 -98.68 -32.04
C PHE A 40 28.43 -99.21 -32.33
N GLN A 41 27.67 -99.58 -31.30
CA GLN A 41 26.30 -100.10 -31.46
C GLN A 41 25.21 -99.06 -31.12
N LEU A 42 25.60 -97.91 -30.58
CA LEU A 42 24.76 -96.70 -30.54
C LEU A 42 24.96 -95.89 -31.82
N GLN A 43 24.45 -96.43 -32.92
CA GLN A 43 24.15 -95.68 -34.13
C GLN A 43 22.62 -95.53 -34.19
N PRO A 44 22.01 -94.49 -33.58
CA PRO A 44 20.57 -94.28 -33.70
C PRO A 44 20.24 -94.05 -35.17
N SER A 45 19.43 -94.95 -35.73
CA SER A 45 18.92 -94.84 -37.09
C SER A 45 18.21 -93.50 -37.29
N GLU A 46 18.27 -92.96 -38.51
CA GLU A 46 17.38 -91.87 -38.92
C GLU A 46 15.94 -92.25 -38.63
N SER A 47 15.41 -91.67 -37.55
CA SER A 47 14.08 -91.94 -37.03
C SER A 47 13.34 -90.63 -37.02
N THR A 48 12.55 -90.38 -38.07
CA THR A 48 11.63 -89.25 -38.14
C THR A 48 10.77 -89.24 -36.89
N SER A 49 11.00 -88.27 -36.01
CA SER A 49 10.20 -88.05 -34.80
C SER A 49 10.12 -86.56 -34.53
N SER A 50 8.88 -86.11 -34.34
CA SER A 50 8.51 -84.70 -34.30
C SER A 50 9.26 -83.95 -33.20
N ASN A 51 9.90 -82.83 -33.57
CA ASN A 51 10.43 -81.86 -32.62
C ASN A 51 9.26 -81.23 -31.83
N LEU A 52 8.93 -81.79 -30.67
CA LEU A 52 8.26 -81.04 -29.62
C LEU A 52 9.27 -80.07 -29.00
N VAL A 53 9.48 -78.96 -29.69
CA VAL A 53 10.19 -77.81 -29.12
C VAL A 53 9.34 -77.31 -27.95
N THR A 54 9.76 -77.60 -26.72
CA THR A 54 9.40 -76.78 -25.56
C THR A 54 10.01 -75.41 -25.80
N THR A 55 9.29 -74.58 -26.54
CA THR A 55 9.65 -73.19 -26.75
C THR A 55 9.59 -72.50 -25.39
N PRO A 56 10.59 -71.70 -25.00
CA PRO A 56 10.37 -70.73 -23.94
C PRO A 56 9.14 -69.89 -24.35
N PRO A 57 8.22 -69.57 -23.43
CA PRO A 57 6.95 -68.95 -23.79
C PRO A 57 7.23 -67.71 -24.63
N LYS A 58 6.83 -67.77 -25.91
CA LYS A 58 7.07 -66.69 -26.87
C LYS A 58 6.33 -65.48 -26.34
N MET A 59 7.05 -64.54 -25.72
CA MET A 59 6.49 -63.31 -25.18
C MET A 59 5.71 -62.62 -26.30
N GLN A 60 4.39 -62.70 -26.23
CA GLN A 60 3.51 -61.91 -27.06
C GLN A 60 3.60 -60.50 -26.52
N ALA A 61 4.47 -59.70 -27.12
CA ALA A 61 4.56 -58.28 -26.83
C ALA A 61 3.22 -57.63 -27.22
N VAL A 62 2.34 -57.45 -26.24
CA VAL A 62 1.06 -56.74 -26.41
C VAL A 62 1.40 -55.27 -26.60
N SER A 63 1.56 -54.87 -27.86
CA SER A 63 1.71 -53.47 -28.24
C SER A 63 0.35 -52.79 -28.17
N ALA A 64 0.08 -52.11 -27.06
CA ALA A 64 -1.12 -51.30 -26.87
C ALA A 64 -0.75 -49.82 -27.04
N LEU A 65 -1.09 -49.24 -28.20
CA LEU A 65 -0.97 -47.79 -28.40
C LEU A 65 -2.14 -47.11 -27.66
N GLY A 66 -1.82 -46.40 -26.57
CA GLY A 66 -2.77 -45.65 -25.77
C GLY A 66 -2.30 -44.22 -25.52
N HIS A 67 -3.25 -43.32 -25.26
CA HIS A 67 -2.97 -41.92 -24.94
C HIS A 67 -3.44 -41.60 -23.53
N ILE A 68 -2.57 -41.00 -22.72
CA ILE A 68 -2.94 -40.47 -21.40
C ILE A 68 -3.72 -39.17 -21.60
N ARG A 69 -4.86 -39.05 -20.92
CA ARG A 69 -5.58 -37.78 -20.74
C ARG A 69 -5.61 -37.44 -19.25
N PRO A 70 -5.56 -36.15 -18.86
CA PRO A 70 -5.86 -35.77 -17.48
C PRO A 70 -7.30 -36.16 -17.14
N GLU A 71 -7.54 -36.53 -15.88
CA GLU A 71 -8.87 -36.87 -15.36
C GLU A 71 -9.80 -35.64 -15.28
N GLY A 72 -9.22 -34.43 -15.24
CA GLY A 72 -9.91 -33.15 -15.23
C GLY A 72 -9.47 -32.20 -16.34
N GLU A 73 -9.84 -30.94 -16.22
CA GLU A 73 -9.56 -29.90 -17.21
C GLU A 73 -8.10 -29.42 -17.20
N VAL A 74 -7.59 -29.02 -18.36
CA VAL A 74 -6.29 -28.35 -18.48
C VAL A 74 -6.48 -26.85 -18.25
N ILE A 75 -6.03 -26.37 -17.08
CA ILE A 75 -6.08 -24.95 -16.74
C ILE A 75 -4.86 -24.25 -17.37
N SER A 76 -5.11 -23.42 -18.39
CA SER A 76 -4.08 -22.53 -18.93
C SER A 76 -3.92 -21.30 -18.02
N LEU A 77 -2.70 -21.06 -17.54
CA LEU A 77 -2.37 -19.93 -16.69
C LEU A 77 -1.84 -18.76 -17.51
N ALA A 78 -2.40 -17.57 -17.31
CA ALA A 78 -1.94 -16.32 -17.91
C ALA A 78 -1.41 -15.36 -16.83
N ALA A 79 -0.49 -14.47 -17.21
CA ALA A 79 -0.10 -13.37 -16.35
C ALA A 79 -1.31 -12.46 -16.07
N PRO A 80 -1.48 -11.93 -14.84
CA PRO A 80 -2.51 -10.94 -14.56
C PRO A 80 -2.37 -9.77 -15.52
N SER A 81 -3.41 -9.50 -16.31
CA SER A 81 -3.38 -8.40 -17.28
C SER A 81 -3.16 -7.09 -16.54
N ALA A 82 -2.19 -6.29 -16.98
CA ALA A 82 -1.96 -4.98 -16.41
C ALA A 82 -3.24 -4.16 -16.48
N LEU A 83 -3.70 -3.68 -15.31
CA LEU A 83 -4.82 -2.76 -15.22
C LEU A 83 -4.54 -1.57 -16.15
N ASN A 84 -5.48 -1.29 -17.07
CA ASN A 84 -5.40 -0.29 -18.14
C ASN A 84 -4.72 -0.72 -19.46
N GLY A 85 -4.45 -2.02 -19.70
CA GLY A 85 -4.18 -2.57 -21.04
C GLY A 85 -2.83 -2.17 -21.68
N LEU A 86 -1.95 -1.52 -20.92
CA LEU A 86 -0.63 -1.07 -21.36
C LEU A 86 0.45 -2.08 -20.94
N GLY A 87 0.68 -3.06 -21.81
CA GLY A 87 1.82 -3.97 -21.75
C GLY A 87 1.54 -5.36 -21.17
N THR A 88 2.13 -6.37 -21.80
CA THR A 88 2.24 -7.73 -21.25
C THR A 88 3.44 -7.79 -20.30
N SER A 89 3.20 -7.92 -19.00
CA SER A 89 4.27 -8.10 -18.02
C SER A 89 5.03 -9.40 -18.27
N ARG A 90 6.36 -9.34 -18.22
CA ARG A 90 7.24 -10.47 -18.60
C ARG A 90 7.59 -11.28 -17.36
N VAL A 91 7.78 -12.59 -17.52
CA VAL A 91 8.32 -13.44 -16.46
C VAL A 91 9.76 -13.04 -16.18
N SER A 92 10.01 -12.53 -14.97
CA SER A 92 11.35 -12.20 -14.48
C SER A 92 12.00 -13.43 -13.85
N GLN A 93 11.24 -14.22 -13.09
CA GLN A 93 11.70 -15.45 -12.46
C GLN A 93 10.58 -16.49 -12.44
N LEU A 94 10.88 -17.73 -12.85
CA LEU A 94 9.99 -18.88 -12.63
C LEU A 94 10.36 -19.55 -11.29
N LEU A 95 9.36 -19.88 -10.48
CA LEU A 95 9.55 -20.42 -9.12
C LEU A 95 9.34 -21.94 -9.04
N VAL A 96 8.84 -22.56 -10.12
CA VAL A 96 8.53 -24.00 -10.21
C VAL A 96 9.21 -24.60 -11.45
N ARG A 97 9.33 -25.92 -11.47
CA ARG A 97 9.90 -26.70 -12.58
C ARG A 97 8.82 -27.41 -13.39
N GLU A 98 9.13 -27.76 -14.63
CA GLU A 98 8.27 -28.61 -15.45
C GLU A 98 8.06 -29.97 -14.77
N GLY A 99 6.80 -30.41 -14.68
CA GLY A 99 6.41 -31.63 -13.96
C GLY A 99 6.27 -31.49 -12.43
N GLU A 100 6.47 -30.30 -11.86
CA GLU A 100 6.28 -30.06 -10.42
C GLU A 100 4.80 -29.96 -10.03
N THR A 101 4.41 -30.59 -8.93
CA THR A 101 3.05 -30.54 -8.39
C THR A 101 2.82 -29.23 -7.64
N VAL A 102 1.93 -28.38 -8.15
CA VAL A 102 1.59 -27.07 -7.54
C VAL A 102 0.25 -27.09 -6.81
N THR A 103 0.12 -26.22 -5.80
CA THR A 103 -1.10 -26.08 -4.98
C THR A 103 -1.81 -24.75 -5.25
N LYS A 104 -3.12 -24.67 -4.94
CA LYS A 104 -3.93 -23.47 -5.18
C LYS A 104 -3.41 -22.29 -4.33
N GLY A 105 -3.05 -21.20 -5.00
CA GLY A 105 -2.52 -19.98 -4.37
C GLY A 105 -0.98 -19.95 -4.24
N GLN A 106 -0.29 -21.02 -4.66
CA GLN A 106 1.17 -21.03 -4.75
C GLN A 106 1.67 -20.03 -5.80
N ALA A 107 2.72 -19.27 -5.47
CA ALA A 107 3.39 -18.40 -6.44
C ALA A 107 4.20 -19.23 -7.43
N ILE A 108 3.85 -19.17 -8.71
CA ILE A 108 4.45 -19.95 -9.80
C ILE A 108 5.55 -19.16 -10.53
N ALA A 109 5.41 -17.84 -10.60
CA ALA A 109 6.35 -16.92 -11.24
C ALA A 109 6.33 -15.54 -10.58
N ILE A 110 7.43 -14.79 -10.73
CA ILE A 110 7.54 -13.37 -10.42
C ILE A 110 7.67 -12.62 -11.76
N LEU A 111 6.92 -11.53 -11.89
CA LEU A 111 6.90 -10.68 -13.07
C LEU A 111 7.81 -9.45 -12.89
N ASP A 112 8.29 -8.91 -14.01
CA ASP A 112 9.14 -7.71 -14.08
C ASP A 112 8.50 -6.47 -13.40
N ASN A 113 7.18 -6.33 -13.48
CA ASN A 113 6.45 -5.20 -12.91
C ASN A 113 6.42 -5.14 -11.37
N ARG A 114 6.89 -6.17 -10.64
CA ARG A 114 6.80 -6.25 -9.17
C ARG A 114 7.43 -5.04 -8.48
N GLU A 115 8.62 -4.63 -8.91
CA GLU A 115 9.37 -3.52 -8.30
C GLU A 115 8.68 -2.18 -8.55
N ASN A 116 8.14 -1.98 -9.76
CA ASN A 116 7.36 -0.80 -10.12
C ASN A 116 6.06 -0.71 -9.30
N LEU A 117 5.34 -1.83 -9.13
CA LEU A 117 4.13 -1.88 -8.31
C LEU A 117 4.44 -1.62 -6.83
N GLN A 118 5.51 -2.20 -6.29
CA GLN A 118 5.94 -1.93 -4.91
C GLN A 118 6.33 -0.46 -4.73
N THR A 119 7.02 0.14 -5.71
CA THR A 119 7.40 1.55 -5.70
C THR A 119 6.17 2.45 -5.77
N ALA A 120 5.18 2.13 -6.62
CA ALA A 120 3.92 2.87 -6.71
C ALA A 120 3.10 2.81 -5.41
N VAL A 121 3.06 1.64 -4.74
CA VAL A 121 2.46 1.50 -3.40
C VAL A 121 3.20 2.37 -2.39
N ASN A 122 4.53 2.30 -2.35
CA ASN A 122 5.33 3.09 -1.41
C ASN A 122 5.14 4.60 -1.62
N LEU A 123 5.16 5.08 -2.87
CA LEU A 123 4.89 6.48 -3.24
C LEU A 123 3.50 6.91 -2.75
N THR A 124 2.47 6.13 -3.05
CA THR A 124 1.08 6.42 -2.64
C THR A 124 0.94 6.47 -1.12
N LEU A 125 1.69 5.64 -0.37
CA LEU A 125 1.71 5.67 1.09
C LEU A 125 2.38 6.93 1.64
N GLU A 126 3.43 7.45 1.00
CA GLU A 126 4.01 8.75 1.36
C GLU A 126 3.07 9.91 1.02
N ASP A 127 2.39 9.88 -0.13
CA ASP A 127 1.37 10.89 -0.50
C ASP A 127 0.23 10.95 0.54
N VAL A 128 -0.22 9.79 1.04
CA VAL A 128 -1.21 9.70 2.13
C VAL A 128 -0.67 10.33 3.42
N LYS A 129 0.59 10.11 3.80
CA LYS A 129 1.19 10.77 4.97
C LYS A 129 1.27 12.29 4.80
N VAL A 130 1.64 12.78 3.61
CA VAL A 130 1.67 14.22 3.30
C VAL A 130 0.26 14.81 3.38
N ALA A 131 -0.74 14.14 2.82
CA ALA A 131 -2.14 14.56 2.91
C ALA A 131 -2.65 14.59 4.36
N GLN A 132 -2.29 13.60 5.19
CA GLN A 132 -2.61 13.57 6.61
C GLN A 132 -1.92 14.70 7.39
N ALA A 133 -0.65 14.98 7.12
CA ALA A 133 0.09 16.08 7.73
C ALA A 133 -0.50 17.45 7.35
N ASN A 134 -0.92 17.63 6.10
CA ASN A 134 -1.60 18.84 5.65
C ASN A 134 -3.00 18.96 6.27
N LEU A 135 -3.75 17.86 6.39
CA LEU A 135 -5.03 17.84 7.11
C LEU A 135 -4.84 18.21 8.59
N ALA A 136 -3.77 17.74 9.24
CA ALA A 136 -3.44 18.12 10.62
C ALA A 136 -3.11 19.62 10.74
N LYS A 137 -2.32 20.18 9.81
CA LYS A 137 -2.07 21.64 9.74
C LYS A 137 -3.37 22.43 9.56
N VAL A 138 -4.24 22.04 8.63
CA VAL A 138 -5.52 22.73 8.37
C VAL A 138 -6.50 22.58 9.55
N LYS A 139 -6.55 21.42 10.22
CA LYS A 139 -7.36 21.20 11.43
C LYS A 139 -6.83 21.95 12.66
N ALA A 140 -5.52 22.17 12.75
CA ALA A 140 -4.95 23.08 13.73
C ALA A 140 -5.33 24.55 13.46
N GLY A 141 -5.82 24.86 12.25
CA GLY A 141 -6.38 26.15 11.87
C GLY A 141 -5.31 27.22 11.63
N ALA A 142 -5.69 28.48 11.86
CA ALA A 142 -4.68 29.49 12.17
C ALA A 142 -3.95 29.04 13.45
N THR A 143 -2.62 29.06 13.43
CA THR A 143 -1.81 28.77 14.62
C THR A 143 -2.32 29.58 15.81
N THR A 144 -2.35 28.99 17.00
CA THR A 144 -2.90 29.66 18.19
C THR A 144 -2.31 31.05 18.43
N GLY A 145 -1.00 31.24 18.17
CA GLY A 145 -0.36 32.56 18.21
C GLY A 145 -0.88 33.56 17.18
N GLU A 146 -1.24 33.11 15.96
CA GLU A 146 -1.84 33.96 14.92
C GLU A 146 -3.27 34.38 15.32
N LEU A 147 -4.06 33.44 15.85
CA LEU A 147 -5.41 33.74 16.32
C LEU A 147 -5.40 34.73 17.50
N GLU A 148 -4.51 34.55 18.48
CA GLU A 148 -4.38 35.50 19.59
C GLU A 148 -3.80 36.85 19.13
N ALA A 149 -2.87 36.88 18.17
CA ALA A 149 -2.39 38.12 17.57
C ALA A 149 -3.52 38.90 16.85
N GLN A 150 -4.35 38.21 16.07
CA GLN A 150 -5.50 38.83 15.39
C GLN A 150 -6.57 39.30 16.38
N LYS A 151 -6.83 38.56 17.47
CA LYS A 151 -7.70 39.03 18.56
C LYS A 151 -7.14 40.28 19.25
N ALA A 152 -5.83 40.31 19.51
CA ALA A 152 -5.17 41.48 20.11
C ALA A 152 -5.21 42.69 19.16
N ALA A 153 -5.06 42.48 17.85
CA ALA A 153 -5.20 43.52 16.84
C ALA A 153 -6.63 44.10 16.79
N ILE A 154 -7.66 43.24 16.81
CA ILE A 154 -9.07 43.67 16.88
C ILE A 154 -9.32 44.46 18.18
N ALA A 155 -8.90 43.93 19.34
CA ALA A 155 -9.07 44.61 20.62
C ALA A 155 -8.34 45.97 20.69
N SER A 156 -7.19 46.11 20.04
CA SER A 156 -6.50 47.40 19.88
C SER A 156 -7.28 48.34 18.98
N LEU A 157 -7.84 47.86 17.86
CA LEU A 157 -8.62 48.66 16.93
C LEU A 157 -9.93 49.18 17.56
N ASP A 158 -10.60 48.35 18.36
CA ASP A 158 -11.79 48.73 19.13
C ASP A 158 -11.44 49.83 20.15
N ALA A 159 -10.33 49.68 20.88
CA ALA A 159 -9.86 50.68 21.84
C ALA A 159 -9.44 52.01 21.17
N ASP A 160 -8.78 51.94 20.01
CA ASP A 160 -8.42 53.11 19.20
C ASP A 160 -9.66 53.84 18.65
N MET A 161 -10.70 53.10 18.25
CA MET A 161 -11.99 53.66 17.85
C MET A 161 -12.68 54.38 19.02
N GLU A 162 -12.79 53.73 20.19
CA GLU A 162 -13.43 54.30 21.37
C GLU A 162 -12.70 55.56 21.85
N GLY A 163 -11.36 55.52 21.87
CA GLY A 163 -10.52 56.67 22.21
C GLY A 163 -10.71 57.85 21.25
N GLN A 164 -10.74 57.60 19.94
CA GLN A 164 -10.96 58.64 18.93
C GLN A 164 -12.36 59.26 19.00
N ILE A 165 -13.41 58.44 19.18
CA ILE A 165 -14.78 58.94 19.36
C ILE A 165 -14.87 59.79 20.63
N THR A 166 -14.32 59.32 21.74
CA THR A 166 -14.32 60.05 23.02
C THR A 166 -13.61 61.39 22.92
N ALA A 167 -12.42 61.44 22.30
CA ALA A 167 -11.69 62.70 22.08
C ALA A 167 -12.42 63.67 21.14
N GLN A 168 -13.08 63.14 20.10
CA GLN A 168 -13.90 63.94 19.19
C GLN A 168 -15.16 64.49 19.89
N ASP A 169 -15.75 63.73 20.81
CA ASP A 169 -16.93 64.16 21.60
C ASP A 169 -16.57 65.25 22.61
N GLN A 170 -15.41 65.18 23.26
CA GLN A 170 -14.90 66.31 24.06
C GLN A 170 -14.65 67.57 23.21
N THR A 171 -14.17 67.39 21.98
CA THR A 171 -13.96 68.49 21.03
C THR A 171 -15.29 69.12 20.60
N ILE A 172 -16.33 68.31 20.36
CA ILE A 172 -17.68 68.77 20.06
C ILE A 172 -18.26 69.53 21.25
N ALA A 173 -18.22 68.98 22.47
CA ALA A 173 -18.73 69.65 23.67
C ALA A 173 -18.08 71.03 23.91
N ARG A 174 -16.77 71.15 23.65
CA ARG A 174 -16.06 72.44 23.69
C ARG A 174 -16.58 73.43 22.64
N LEU A 175 -16.80 72.98 21.40
CA LEU A 175 -17.32 73.80 20.31
C LEU A 175 -18.80 74.19 20.52
N GLU A 176 -19.60 73.33 21.13
CA GLU A 176 -20.98 73.64 21.54
C GLU A 176 -21.01 74.75 22.58
N ALA A 177 -20.13 74.71 23.59
CA ALA A 177 -20.01 75.78 24.56
C ALA A 177 -19.56 77.11 23.92
N GLU A 178 -18.60 77.04 22.99
CA GLU A 178 -18.10 78.20 22.25
C GLU A 178 -19.18 78.84 21.36
N PHE A 179 -19.94 78.02 20.63
CA PHE A 179 -21.09 78.47 19.84
C PHE A 179 -22.23 79.03 20.70
N ASN A 180 -22.55 78.39 21.82
CA ASN A 180 -23.59 78.91 22.73
C ASN A 180 -23.19 80.28 23.30
N ASN A 181 -21.91 80.47 23.65
CA ASN A 181 -21.39 81.76 24.09
C ASN A 181 -21.46 82.82 22.97
N SER A 182 -20.98 82.51 21.75
CA SER A 182 -21.00 83.45 20.62
C SER A 182 -22.42 83.85 20.20
N LYS A 183 -23.38 82.91 20.30
CA LYS A 183 -24.81 83.15 20.11
C LYS A 183 -25.40 84.10 21.14
N ILE A 184 -25.06 83.94 22.43
CA ILE A 184 -25.49 84.85 23.50
C ILE A 184 -24.88 86.26 23.30
N GLU A 185 -23.60 86.34 22.93
CA GLU A 185 -22.96 87.62 22.59
C GLU A 185 -23.65 88.32 21.42
N TYR A 186 -23.92 87.60 20.32
CA TYR A 186 -24.67 88.16 19.19
C TYR A 186 -26.07 88.65 19.60
N GLN A 187 -26.82 87.86 20.39
CA GLN A 187 -28.13 88.26 20.91
C GLN A 187 -28.06 89.54 21.77
N ARG A 188 -27.04 89.66 22.63
CA ARG A 188 -26.83 90.85 23.46
C ARG A 188 -26.51 92.09 22.62
N TYR A 189 -25.57 91.97 21.68
CA TYR A 189 -25.18 93.06 20.79
C TYR A 189 -26.32 93.47 19.85
N HIS A 190 -27.17 92.54 19.41
CA HIS A 190 -28.38 92.83 18.63
C HIS A 190 -29.41 93.65 19.43
N GLY A 191 -29.51 93.42 20.75
CA GLY A 191 -30.28 94.29 21.66
C GLY A 191 -29.68 95.70 21.72
N LEU A 192 -28.41 95.79 22.11
CA LEU A 192 -27.68 97.07 22.23
C LEU A 192 -27.67 97.89 20.94
N PHE A 193 -27.71 97.25 19.77
CA PHE A 193 -27.78 97.92 18.47
C PHE A 193 -29.13 98.62 18.26
N LYS A 194 -30.24 97.98 18.68
CA LYS A 194 -31.58 98.61 18.65
C LYS A 194 -31.67 99.81 19.59
N ASP A 195 -30.95 99.76 20.70
CA ASP A 195 -30.85 100.85 21.67
C ASP A 195 -29.84 101.93 21.25
N GLY A 196 -29.17 101.79 20.08
CA GLY A 196 -28.19 102.74 19.55
C GLY A 196 -26.83 102.75 20.25
N ALA A 197 -26.56 101.79 21.15
CA ALA A 197 -25.37 101.75 22.00
C ALA A 197 -24.13 101.11 21.34
N VAL A 198 -24.28 100.45 20.19
CA VAL A 198 -23.20 99.83 19.40
C VAL A 198 -23.38 100.09 17.90
N THR A 199 -22.32 99.94 17.12
CA THR A 199 -22.36 100.17 15.65
C THR A 199 -22.76 98.91 14.87
N ALA A 200 -23.22 99.10 13.63
CA ALA A 200 -23.56 97.98 12.73
C ALA A 200 -22.35 97.04 12.51
N SER A 201 -21.15 97.60 12.27
CA SER A 201 -19.92 96.81 12.11
C SER A 201 -19.57 95.96 13.34
N GLN A 202 -19.88 96.44 14.56
CA GLN A 202 -19.70 95.63 15.78
C GLN A 202 -20.70 94.48 15.85
N LEU A 203 -21.96 94.71 15.47
CA LEU A 203 -22.98 93.66 15.38
C LEU A 203 -22.63 92.61 14.32
N ASP A 204 -22.22 93.04 13.12
CA ASP A 204 -21.83 92.17 12.01
C ASP A 204 -20.62 91.29 12.38
N SER A 205 -19.65 91.85 13.12
CA SER A 205 -18.52 91.09 13.65
C SER A 205 -18.98 89.95 14.58
N LYS A 206 -19.93 90.21 15.49
CA LYS A 206 -20.49 89.17 16.37
C LYS A 206 -21.33 88.15 15.59
N ALA A 207 -22.09 88.59 14.58
CA ALA A 207 -22.84 87.70 13.70
C ALA A 207 -21.92 86.73 12.94
N LEU A 208 -20.78 87.24 12.44
CA LEU A 208 -19.76 86.43 11.79
C LEU A 208 -19.13 85.42 12.77
N THR A 209 -18.76 85.83 13.99
CA THR A 209 -18.23 84.91 15.01
C THR A 209 -19.23 83.79 15.36
N MET A 210 -20.51 84.12 15.53
CA MET A 210 -21.55 83.13 15.76
C MET A 210 -21.67 82.14 14.59
N LYS A 211 -21.65 82.64 13.35
CA LYS A 211 -21.70 81.77 12.16
C LYS A 211 -20.48 80.86 12.06
N THR A 212 -19.27 81.39 12.23
CA THR A 212 -18.02 80.61 12.16
C THR A 212 -17.99 79.49 13.21
N THR A 213 -18.39 79.78 14.45
CA THR A 213 -18.43 78.77 15.52
C THR A 213 -19.51 77.71 15.30
N GLN A 214 -20.64 78.05 14.67
CA GLN A 214 -21.64 77.06 14.21
C GLN A 214 -21.08 76.12 13.13
N GLU A 215 -20.34 76.64 12.14
CA GLU A 215 -19.78 75.79 11.08
C GLU A 215 -18.64 74.89 11.60
N GLN A 216 -17.81 75.38 12.53
CA GLN A 216 -16.81 74.55 13.22
C GLN A 216 -17.45 73.39 13.99
N LEU A 217 -18.59 73.64 14.65
CA LEU A 217 -19.38 72.60 15.30
C LEU A 217 -19.97 71.59 14.29
N ASN A 218 -20.45 72.07 13.14
CA ASN A 218 -20.95 71.21 12.05
C ASN A 218 -19.82 70.31 11.50
N GLU A 219 -18.64 70.88 11.25
CA GLU A 219 -17.46 70.16 10.77
C GLU A 219 -17.00 69.07 11.75
N ALA A 220 -16.92 69.38 13.05
CA ALA A 220 -16.57 68.41 14.08
C ALA A 220 -17.58 67.24 14.15
N ASN A 221 -18.87 67.52 14.01
CA ASN A 221 -19.93 66.51 13.94
C ASN A 221 -19.82 65.63 12.68
N VAL A 222 -19.43 66.18 11.53
CA VAL A 222 -19.16 65.40 10.31
C VAL A 222 -17.92 64.54 10.49
N ASN A 223 -16.84 65.07 11.08
CA ASN A 223 -15.62 64.31 11.33
C ASN A 223 -15.87 63.12 12.28
N ARG A 224 -16.67 63.30 13.34
CA ARG A 224 -17.14 62.21 14.22
C ARG A 224 -17.82 61.08 13.44
N ARG A 225 -18.74 61.41 12.54
CA ARG A 225 -19.43 60.42 11.69
C ARG A 225 -18.46 59.71 10.76
N ARG A 226 -17.49 60.44 10.19
CA ARG A 226 -16.44 59.87 9.33
C ARG A 226 -15.55 58.89 10.11
N ILE A 227 -15.15 59.22 11.34
CA ILE A 227 -14.40 58.33 12.23
C ILE A 227 -15.18 57.03 12.43
N ALA A 228 -16.43 57.12 12.90
CA ALA A 228 -17.29 55.94 13.12
C ALA A 228 -17.50 55.09 11.84
N ALA A 229 -17.68 55.73 10.68
CA ALA A 229 -17.84 55.03 9.41
C ALA A 229 -16.54 54.37 8.91
N THR A 230 -15.37 54.93 9.23
CA THR A 230 -14.07 54.36 8.82
C THR A 230 -13.83 53.01 9.48
N PHE A 231 -14.16 52.88 10.77
CA PHE A 231 -14.05 51.62 11.51
C PHE A 231 -15.10 50.56 11.15
N GLN A 232 -16.22 50.95 10.51
CA GLN A 232 -17.20 49.99 9.98
C GLN A 232 -16.83 49.38 8.62
N GLN A 233 -15.74 49.85 7.98
CA GLN A 233 -15.31 49.40 6.65
C GLN A 233 -14.00 48.61 6.65
N GLN A 234 -13.41 48.38 7.83
CA GLN A 234 -12.18 47.60 8.03
C GLN A 234 -12.51 46.21 8.58
#